data_AF-A0A972U1R0-F1
#
_entry.id   AF-A0A972U1R0-F1
#
_cell.length_a   1.000
_cell.length_b   1.000
_cell.length_c   1.000
_cell.angle_alpha   90.00
_cell.angle_beta   90.00
_cell.angle_gamma   90.00
#
_symmetry.space_group_name_H-M   'P 1'
#
loop_
_entity.id
_entity.type
_entity.pdbx_description
1 polymer ?
#
loop_
_entity_poly.entity_id
_entity_poly.type
_entity_poly.pdbx_seq_one_letter_code
_entity_poly.pdbx_strand_id
1 'polypeptide(L)'
;GLAPASALSRVADRVGGELAVELRRSCIEVADGRPFSESLEAMAQRTGSGPVQRFVDGIVVAMERGTPIAEVLRAQAMDARAVGHRHLMESASQREIFALIPVVFLILPAVVVVAVFPGVIGLAL
;
A
#
# COMPACT_ATOMS: atom_id res chain seq x y z
N GLY A 1 0.38 -12.77 -20.66
CA GLY A 1 -0.06 -12.52 -19.27
C GLY A 1 -0.48 -13.84 -18.66
N LEU A 2 -0.38 -13.98 -17.33
CA LEU A 2 -0.85 -15.18 -16.64
C LEU A 2 -2.38 -15.28 -16.73
N ALA A 3 -2.91 -16.48 -16.87
CA ALA A 3 -4.34 -16.71 -16.74
C ALA A 3 -4.80 -16.28 -15.33
N PRO A 4 -6.00 -15.67 -15.17
CA PRO A 4 -6.52 -15.19 -13.88
C PRO A 4 -6.47 -16.24 -12.76
N ALA A 5 -6.75 -17.50 -13.09
CA ALA A 5 -6.64 -18.63 -12.17
C ALA A 5 -5.21 -18.85 -11.64
N SER A 6 -4.18 -18.71 -12.47
CA SER A 6 -2.79 -18.85 -12.04
C SER A 6 -2.33 -17.71 -11.14
N ALA A 7 -2.87 -16.50 -11.32
CA ALA A 7 -2.59 -15.36 -10.45
C ALA A 7 -3.21 -15.57 -9.06
N LEU A 8 -4.46 -16.03 -8.98
CA LEU A 8 -5.13 -16.34 -7.71
C LEU A 8 -4.51 -17.53 -6.98
N SER A 9 -4.06 -18.56 -7.69
CA SER A 9 -3.33 -19.68 -7.07
C SER A 9 -2.10 -19.18 -6.31
N ARG A 10 -1.35 -18.22 -6.87
CA ARG A 10 -0.20 -17.61 -6.18
C ARG A 10 -0.60 -16.75 -4.98
N VAL A 11 -1.78 -16.14 -5.00
CA VAL A 11 -2.32 -15.42 -3.84
C VAL A 11 -2.74 -16.39 -2.75
N ALA A 12 -3.36 -17.52 -3.12
CA ALA A 12 -3.72 -18.59 -2.19
C ALA A 12 -2.50 -19.17 -1.46
N ASP A 13 -1.32 -19.16 -2.08
CA ASP A 13 -0.05 -19.56 -1.45
C ASP A 13 0.50 -18.54 -0.45
N ARG A 14 0.07 -17.28 -0.53
CA ARG A 14 0.51 -16.20 0.37
C ARG A 14 -0.47 -15.89 1.49
N VAL A 15 -1.74 -16.24 1.30
CA VAL A 15 -2.80 -16.07 2.29
C VAL A 15 -2.89 -17.36 3.11
N GLY A 16 -3.13 -17.24 4.42
CA GLY A 16 -3.29 -18.38 5.33
C GLY A 16 -4.72 -18.53 5.84
N GLY A 17 -4.97 -19.65 6.54
CA GLY A 17 -6.27 -19.93 7.17
C GLY A 17 -7.38 -20.34 6.20
N GLU A 18 -8.63 -20.18 6.63
CA GLU A 18 -9.83 -20.63 5.91
C GLU A 18 -9.95 -20.05 4.49
N LEU A 19 -9.56 -18.77 4.32
CA LEU A 19 -9.58 -18.09 3.02
C LEU A 19 -8.63 -18.75 2.01
N ALA A 20 -7.50 -19.28 2.47
CA ALA A 20 -6.55 -19.97 1.61
C ALA A 20 -7.13 -21.31 1.10
N VAL A 21 -7.87 -22.01 1.95
CA VAL A 21 -8.55 -23.27 1.60
C VAL A 21 -9.61 -23.00 0.54
N GLU A 22 -10.45 -22.00 0.77
CA GLU A 22 -11.52 -21.63 -0.14
C GLU A 22 -11.00 -21.07 -1.48
N LEU A 23 -9.91 -20.29 -1.48
CA LEU A 23 -9.23 -19.86 -2.71
C LEU A 23 -8.67 -21.04 -3.51
N ARG A 24 -7.98 -21.99 -2.88
CA ARG A 24 -7.48 -23.19 -3.57
C ARG A 24 -8.63 -24.01 -4.15
N ARG A 25 -9.71 -24.18 -3.40
CA ARG A 25 -10.91 -24.87 -3.86
C ARG A 25 -11.50 -24.18 -5.11
N SER A 26 -11.61 -22.85 -5.10
CA SER A 26 -12.06 -22.10 -6.27
C SER A 26 -11.13 -22.31 -7.48
N CYS A 27 -9.80 -22.39 -7.28
CA CYS A 27 -8.86 -22.67 -8.36
C CYS A 27 -9.00 -24.09 -8.94
N ILE A 28 -9.32 -25.08 -8.10
CA ILE A 28 -9.59 -26.47 -8.53
C ILE A 28 -10.90 -26.52 -9.33
N GLU A 29 -11.97 -25.89 -8.83
CA GLU A 29 -13.26 -25.80 -9.55
C GLU A 29 -13.10 -25.20 -10.96
N VAL A 30 -12.23 -24.19 -11.09
CA VAL A 30 -11.88 -23.60 -12.39
C VAL A 30 -11.05 -24.55 -13.27
N ALA A 31 -10.11 -25.30 -12.67
CA ALA A 31 -9.33 -26.30 -13.40
C ALA A 31 -10.21 -27.46 -13.92
N ASP A 32 -11.27 -27.80 -13.17
CA ASP A 32 -12.28 -28.79 -13.54
C ASP A 32 -13.30 -28.26 -14.56
N GLY A 33 -13.14 -27.02 -15.01
CA GLY A 33 -13.91 -26.43 -16.11
C GLY A 33 -15.11 -25.57 -15.69
N ARG A 34 -15.32 -25.32 -14.38
CA ARG A 34 -16.32 -24.31 -13.97
C ARG A 34 -15.86 -22.90 -14.40
N PRO A 35 -16.79 -22.03 -14.82
CA PRO A 35 -16.48 -20.63 -15.07
C PRO A 35 -15.82 -19.97 -13.86
N PHE A 36 -14.82 -19.13 -14.11
CA PHE A 36 -14.04 -18.49 -13.06
C PHE A 36 -14.85 -17.51 -12.21
N SER A 37 -15.74 -16.74 -12.80
CA SER A 37 -16.67 -15.86 -12.07
C SER A 37 -17.57 -16.65 -11.14
N GLU A 38 -18.19 -17.72 -11.65
CA GLU A 38 -19.07 -18.60 -10.88
C GLU A 38 -18.34 -19.30 -9.72
N SER A 39 -17.09 -19.72 -9.93
CA SER A 39 -16.27 -20.36 -8.90
C SER A 39 -15.89 -19.39 -7.77
N LEU A 40 -15.63 -18.11 -8.10
CA LEU A 40 -15.37 -17.08 -7.10
C LEU A 40 -16.63 -16.65 -6.36
N GLU A 41 -17.78 -16.55 -7.03
CA GLU A 41 -19.06 -16.26 -6.39
C GLU A 41 -19.44 -17.37 -5.40
N ALA A 42 -19.26 -18.64 -5.81
CA ALA A 42 -19.48 -19.77 -4.92
C ALA A 42 -18.53 -19.73 -3.70
N MET A 43 -17.27 -19.33 -3.89
CA MET A 43 -16.32 -19.11 -2.79
C MET A 43 -16.79 -18.02 -1.83
N ALA A 44 -17.26 -16.88 -2.35
CA ALA A 44 -17.76 -15.78 -1.52
C ALA A 44 -18.99 -16.18 -0.70
N GLN A 45 -19.92 -16.94 -1.30
CA GLN A 45 -21.09 -17.47 -0.61
C GLN A 45 -20.72 -18.44 0.51
N ARG A 46 -19.77 -19.35 0.28
CA ARG A 46 -19.28 -20.30 1.29
C ARG A 46 -18.56 -19.60 2.44
N THR A 47 -17.82 -18.54 2.14
CA THR A 47 -17.06 -17.79 3.16
C THR A 47 -17.96 -16.93 4.05
N GLY A 48 -19.15 -16.53 3.56
CA GLY A 48 -20.12 -15.71 4.31
C GLY A 48 -19.61 -14.33 4.74
N SER A 49 -18.49 -13.87 4.17
CA SER A 49 -17.77 -12.67 4.58
C SER A 49 -18.01 -11.53 3.60
N GLY A 50 -18.67 -10.46 4.06
CA GLY A 50 -18.94 -9.26 3.26
C GLY A 50 -17.69 -8.62 2.61
N PRO A 51 -16.51 -8.60 3.26
CA PRO A 51 -15.25 -8.23 2.61
C PRO A 51 -14.86 -9.12 1.42
N VAL A 52 -15.03 -10.44 1.51
CA VAL A 52 -14.68 -11.38 0.43
C VAL A 52 -15.65 -11.25 -0.74
N GLN A 53 -16.93 -11.03 -0.46
CA GLN A 53 -17.95 -10.83 -1.49
C GLN A 53 -17.67 -9.58 -2.33
N ARG A 54 -17.40 -8.44 -1.68
CA ARG A 54 -17.01 -7.19 -2.39
C ARG A 54 -15.74 -7.36 -3.24
N PHE A 55 -14.80 -8.17 -2.78
CA PHE A 55 -13.58 -8.46 -3.54
C PHE A 55 -13.88 -9.26 -4.82
N VAL A 56 -14.71 -10.31 -4.69
CA VAL A 56 -15.14 -11.14 -5.82
C VAL A 56 -15.93 -10.32 -6.85
N ASP A 57 -16.88 -9.51 -6.40
CA ASP A 57 -17.67 -8.62 -7.27
C ASP A 57 -16.76 -7.71 -8.12
N GLY A 58 -15.72 -7.14 -7.50
CA GLY A 58 -14.73 -6.32 -8.20
C GLY A 58 -13.93 -7.08 -9.27
N ILE A 59 -13.61 -8.35 -9.03
CA ILE A 59 -12.92 -9.20 -10.00
C ILE A 59 -13.84 -9.59 -11.16
N VAL A 60 -15.09 -9.97 -10.87
CA VAL A 60 -16.08 -10.35 -11.89
C VAL A 60 -16.37 -9.18 -12.81
N VAL A 61 -16.62 -7.99 -12.25
CA VAL A 61 -16.83 -6.75 -13.03
C VAL A 61 -15.60 -6.39 -13.89
N ALA A 62 -14.39 -6.62 -13.38
CA ALA A 62 -13.17 -6.40 -14.16
C ALA A 62 -13.05 -7.37 -15.34
N MET A 63 -13.54 -8.60 -15.20
CA MET A 63 -13.50 -9.62 -16.26
C MET A 63 -14.56 -9.43 -17.34
N GLU A 64 -15.79 -9.08 -16.97
CA GLU A 64 -16.91 -8.87 -17.92
C GLU A 64 -16.64 -7.75 -18.93
N ARG A 65 -15.77 -6.79 -18.58
CA ARG A 65 -15.42 -5.65 -19.43
C ARG A 65 -14.36 -5.92 -20.50
N GLY A 66 -13.89 -7.17 -20.66
CA GLY A 66 -13.18 -7.64 -21.87
C GLY A 66 -12.10 -6.72 -22.45
N THR A 67 -11.00 -6.50 -21.71
CA THR A 67 -9.70 -5.88 -22.13
C THR A 67 -9.72 -4.64 -23.05
N PRO A 68 -9.19 -3.52 -22.54
CA PRO A 68 -7.73 -3.37 -22.56
C PRO A 68 -7.17 -3.09 -21.16
N ILE A 69 -7.32 -4.06 -20.25
CA ILE A 69 -6.70 -4.04 -18.91
C ILE A 69 -5.16 -3.92 -19.02
N ALA A 70 -4.55 -4.43 -20.10
CA ALA A 70 -3.11 -4.27 -20.32
C ALA A 70 -2.70 -2.81 -20.57
N GLU A 71 -3.54 -2.03 -21.26
CA GLU A 71 -3.27 -0.62 -21.58
C GLU A 71 -3.58 0.28 -20.38
N VAL A 72 -4.66 -0.04 -19.65
CA VAL A 72 -4.99 0.61 -18.37
C VAL A 72 -3.94 0.29 -17.30
N LEU A 73 -3.47 -0.95 -17.15
CA LEU A 73 -2.40 -1.30 -16.22
C LEU A 73 -1.05 -0.70 -16.64
N ARG A 74 -0.79 -0.51 -17.93
CA ARG A 74 0.42 0.15 -18.42
C ARG A 74 0.39 1.66 -18.17
N ALA A 75 -0.77 2.29 -18.37
CA ALA A 75 -1.01 3.69 -17.99
C ALA A 75 -0.92 3.86 -16.47
N GLN A 76 -1.55 2.99 -15.67
CA GLN A 76 -1.47 3.02 -14.21
C GLN A 76 -0.07 2.70 -13.67
N ALA A 77 0.70 1.82 -14.33
CA ALA A 77 2.09 1.56 -13.94
C ALA A 77 3.01 2.75 -14.24
N MET A 78 2.75 3.51 -15.31
CA MET A 78 3.46 4.76 -15.60
C MET A 78 3.10 5.85 -14.60
N ASP A 79 1.81 6.04 -14.29
CA ASP A 79 1.36 7.00 -13.30
C ASP A 79 1.84 6.65 -11.88
N ALA A 80 1.81 5.38 -11.48
CA ALA A 80 2.30 4.94 -10.17
C ALA A 80 3.80 5.18 -9.99
N ARG A 81 4.61 5.02 -11.06
CA ARG A 81 6.05 5.36 -11.02
C ARG A 81 6.27 6.87 -10.90
N ALA A 82 5.47 7.67 -11.60
CA ALA A 82 5.55 9.13 -11.50
C ALA A 82 5.14 9.64 -10.10
N VAL A 83 4.08 9.08 -9.51
CA VAL A 83 3.62 9.38 -8.15
C VAL A 83 4.66 8.93 -7.10
N GLY A 84 5.26 7.74 -7.25
CA GLY A 84 6.31 7.27 -6.36
C GLY A 84 7.55 8.18 -6.35
N HIS A 85 7.94 8.70 -7.52
CA HIS A 85 9.04 9.67 -7.62
C HIS A 85 8.69 11.01 -6.97
N ARG A 86 7.43 11.44 -7.06
CA ARG A 86 6.94 12.68 -6.44
C ARG A 86 6.84 12.55 -4.91
N HIS A 87 6.43 11.39 -4.39
CA HIS A 87 6.46 11.09 -2.95
C HIS A 87 7.88 10.99 -2.38
N LEU A 88 8.87 10.52 -3.15
CA LEU A 88 10.27 10.56 -2.72
C LEU A 88 10.79 12.01 -2.58
N MET A 89 10.29 12.94 -3.41
CA MET A 89 10.59 14.36 -3.29
C MET A 89 9.80 15.06 -2.18
N GLU A 90 8.54 14.69 -1.95
CA GLU A 90 7.71 15.23 -0.85
C GLU A 90 8.15 14.71 0.53
N SER A 91 8.68 13.49 0.63
CA SER A 91 9.25 12.97 1.88
C SER A 91 10.65 13.53 2.18
N ALA A 92 11.32 14.11 1.17
CA ALA A 92 12.55 14.86 1.39
C ALA A 92 12.28 16.23 2.05
N SER A 93 11.15 16.88 1.78
CA SER A 93 10.82 18.20 2.34
C SER A 93 10.47 18.17 3.83
N GLN A 94 9.92 17.05 4.34
CA GLN A 94 9.67 16.92 5.78
C GLN A 94 10.98 16.85 6.58
N ARG A 95 12.06 16.29 6.01
CA ARG A 95 13.38 16.23 6.67
C ARG A 95 13.99 17.61 6.87
N GLU A 96 13.61 18.60 6.03
CA GLU A 96 14.06 19.98 6.17
C GLU A 96 13.54 20.63 7.47
N ILE A 97 12.28 20.37 7.81
CA ILE A 97 11.68 20.87 9.07
C ILE A 97 12.30 20.17 10.29
N PHE A 98 12.56 18.86 10.21
CA PHE A 98 13.21 18.13 11.31
C PHE A 98 14.67 18.55 11.55
N ALA A 99 15.37 19.07 10.54
CA ALA A 99 16.72 19.60 10.68
C ALA A 99 16.79 20.95 11.41
N LEU A 100 15.68 21.72 11.45
CA LEU A 100 15.61 23.00 12.16
C LEU A 100 15.45 22.84 13.69
N ILE A 101 14.88 21.72 14.16
CA ILE A 101 14.63 21.48 15.59
C ILE A 101 15.93 21.51 16.42
N PRO A 102 17.01 20.78 16.05
CA PRO A 102 18.29 20.86 16.76
C PRO A 102 18.90 22.26 16.75
N VAL A 103 18.79 23.01 15.65
CA VAL A 103 19.38 24.35 15.54
C VAL A 103 18.72 25.31 16.53
N VAL A 104 17.38 25.31 16.60
CA VAL A 104 16.64 26.22 17.49
C VAL A 104 16.77 25.82 18.96
N PHE A 105 16.72 24.53 19.29
CA PHE A 105 16.77 24.08 20.69
C PHE A 105 18.18 23.84 21.23
N LEU A 106 19.22 23.80 20.40
CA LEU A 106 20.59 23.60 20.85
C LEU A 106 21.46 24.84 20.64
N ILE A 107 21.42 25.44 19.44
CA ILE A 107 22.29 26.58 19.12
C ILE A 107 21.77 27.88 19.75
N LEU A 108 20.46 28.18 19.65
CA LEU A 108 19.89 29.37 20.26
C LEU A 108 20.15 29.44 21.78
N PRO A 109 19.87 28.39 22.60
CA PRO A 109 20.16 28.46 24.02
C PRO A 109 21.66 28.54 24.31
N ALA A 110 22.51 27.85 23.54
CA ALA A 110 23.96 27.98 23.70
C ALA A 110 24.44 29.42 23.47
N VAL A 111 23.93 30.09 22.43
CA VAL A 111 24.24 31.48 22.12
C VAL A 111 23.71 32.42 23.20
N VAL A 112 22.48 32.23 23.68
CA VAL A 112 21.90 33.04 24.77
C VAL A 112 22.73 32.90 26.05
N VAL A 113 23.13 31.67 26.41
CA VAL A 113 23.96 31.42 27.58
C VAL A 113 25.28 32.19 27.45
N VAL A 114 25.99 32.07 26.33
CA VAL A 114 27.26 32.77 26.13
C VAL A 114 27.10 34.29 26.12
N ALA A 115 26.04 34.82 25.51
CA ALA A 115 25.79 36.26 25.44
C ALA A 115 25.42 36.88 26.79
N VAL A 116 24.66 36.16 27.62
CA VAL A 116 24.17 36.62 28.93
C VAL A 116 25.19 36.37 30.04
N PHE A 117 26.04 35.35 29.89
CA PHE A 117 27.09 34.97 30.85
C PHE A 117 27.97 36.15 31.35
N PRO A 118 28.56 37.01 30.48
CA PRO A 118 29.38 38.12 30.95
C PRO A 118 28.55 39.19 31.67
N GLY A 119 27.29 39.41 31.28
CA GLY A 119 26.40 40.37 31.92
C GLY A 119 25.97 39.94 33.33
N VAL A 120 25.73 38.64 33.53
CA VAL A 120 25.37 38.09 34.85
C VAL A 120 26.58 38.07 35.78
N ILE A 121 27.76 37.67 35.30
CA ILE A 121 28.98 37.71 36.11
C ILE A 121 29.40 39.14 36.42
N GLY A 122 29.24 40.06 35.47
CA GLY A 122 29.56 41.47 35.67
C GLY A 122 28.63 42.22 36.64
N LEU A 123 27.41 41.71 36.86
CA LEU A 123 26.47 42.23 37.88
C LEU A 123 26.61 41.52 39.24
N ALA A 124 27.25 40.36 39.29
CA ALA A 124 27.45 39.55 40.50
C ALA A 124 28.80 39.79 41.20
N LEU A 125 29.66 40.64 40.62
CA LEU A 125 30.94 41.13 41.16
C LEU A 125 30.80 42.61 41.57
#